data_AF-A0A539EQ27-F1
#
_entry.id   AF-A0A539EQ27-F1
#
_cell.length_a   1.000
_cell.length_b   1.000
_cell.length_c   1.000
_cell.angle_alpha   90.00
_cell.angle_beta   90.00
_cell.angle_gamma   90.00
#
_symmetry.space_group_name_H-M   'P 1'
#
loop_
_entity.id
_entity.type
_entity.pdbx_description
1 polymer ?
#
loop_
_entity_poly.entity_id
_entity_poly.type
_entity_poly.pdbx_seq_one_letter_code
_entity_poly.pdbx_strand_id
1 'polypeptide(L)' 'MERRLVDVKGLSVYLNLPTPTVYSWKCRGKIPADCIVKLGGRMLRFDLAEIDKWVNTQRSS' A
#
# COMPACT_ATOMS: atom_id res chain seq x y z
N MET A 1 2.97 15.78 -9.46
CA MET A 1 3.34 14.60 -8.65
C MET A 1 2.90 13.37 -9.41
N GLU A 2 3.84 12.49 -9.73
CA GLU A 2 3.55 11.24 -10.46
C GLU A 2 2.95 10.22 -9.48
N ARG A 3 1.70 9.79 -9.71
CA ARG A 3 1.08 8.73 -8.91
C ARG A 3 1.65 7.39 -9.36
N ARG A 4 2.52 6.81 -8.54
CA ARG A 4 3.09 5.47 -8.79
C ARG A 4 2.15 4.43 -8.20
N LEU A 5 1.16 4.05 -9.00
CA LEU A 5 0.16 3.05 -8.63
C LEU A 5 0.70 1.64 -8.90
N VAL A 6 0.91 0.86 -7.84
CA VAL A 6 1.36 -0.54 -7.91
C VAL A 6 0.27 -1.50 -7.46
N ASP A 7 0.31 -2.75 -7.91
CA ASP A 7 -0.52 -3.81 -7.35
C ASP A 7 0.07 -4.37 -6.05
N VAL A 8 -0.62 -5.34 -5.43
CA VAL A 8 -0.18 -5.97 -4.17
C VAL A 8 1.20 -6.64 -4.27
N LYS A 9 1.58 -7.21 -5.44
CA LYS A 9 2.92 -7.79 -5.64
C LYS A 9 3.96 -6.68 -5.74
N GLY A 10 3.67 -5.60 -6.47
CA GLY A 10 4.55 -4.44 -6.53
C GLY A 10 4.79 -3.83 -5.14
N LEU A 11 3.73 -3.73 -4.33
CA LEU A 11 3.83 -3.26 -2.95
C LEU A 11 4.65 -4.22 -2.07
N SER A 12 4.47 -5.53 -2.24
CA SER A 12 5.24 -6.57 -1.54
C SER A 12 6.74 -6.44 -1.82
N VAL A 13 7.13 -6.25 -3.09
CA VAL A 13 8.52 -6.02 -3.48
C VAL A 13 9.03 -4.69 -2.92
N TYR A 14 8.24 -3.63 -3.01
CA TYR A 14 8.62 -2.29 -2.55
C TYR A 14 8.87 -2.23 -1.04
N LEU A 15 7.98 -2.82 -0.24
CA LEU A 15 8.12 -2.87 1.21
C LEU A 15 9.05 -4.00 1.68
N ASN A 16 9.54 -4.84 0.77
CA ASN A 16 10.27 -6.07 1.04
C ASN A 16 9.54 -6.98 2.06
N LEU A 17 8.21 -7.11 1.89
CA LEU A 17 7.32 -7.89 2.74
C LEU A 17 6.66 -9.01 1.95
N PRO A 18 6.32 -10.15 2.59
CA PRO A 18 5.54 -11.18 1.93
C PRO A 18 4.17 -10.66 1.49
N THR A 19 3.71 -11.01 0.28
CA THR A 19 2.34 -10.77 -0.18
C THR A 19 1.26 -11.11 0.87
N PRO A 20 1.32 -12.26 1.61
CA PRO A 20 0.32 -12.54 2.65
C PRO A 20 0.35 -11.54 3.82
N THR A 21 1.51 -10.96 4.14
CA THR A 21 1.62 -9.89 5.14
C THR A 21 0.92 -8.62 4.66
N VAL A 22 1.11 -8.25 3.39
CA VAL A 22 0.43 -7.11 2.77
C VAL A 22 -1.10 -7.31 2.78
N TYR A 23 -1.57 -8.50 2.42
CA TYR A 23 -2.99 -8.85 2.53
C TYR A 23 -3.50 -8.76 3.98
N SER A 24 -2.73 -9.28 4.93
CA SER A 24 -3.08 -9.24 6.34
C SER A 24 -3.19 -7.81 6.86
N TRP A 25 -2.27 -6.93 6.46
CA TRP A 25 -2.29 -5.51 6.83
C TRP A 25 -3.51 -4.79 6.24
N LYS A 26 -3.83 -5.07 4.98
CA LYS A 26 -5.05 -4.56 4.34
C LYS A 26 -6.32 -5.06 5.05
N CYS A 27 -6.41 -6.35 5.36
CA CYS A 27 -7.57 -6.92 6.07
C CYS A 27 -7.70 -6.42 7.51
N ARG A 28 -6.58 -6.17 8.19
CA ARG A 28 -6.55 -5.61 9.55
C ARG A 28 -6.74 -4.08 9.58
N GLY A 29 -6.89 -3.43 8.43
CA GLY A 29 -7.02 -1.97 8.35
C GLY A 29 -5.76 -1.21 8.75
N LYS A 30 -4.58 -1.84 8.72
CA LYS A 30 -3.29 -1.17 8.98
C LYS A 30 -2.90 -0.22 7.86
N ILE A 31 -3.22 -0.59 6.61
CA ILE A 31 -2.96 0.25 5.44
C ILE A 31 -4.07 1.30 5.35
N PRO A 32 -3.73 2.61 5.35
CA PRO A 32 -4.71 3.67 5.22
C PRO A 32 -5.50 3.56 3.92
N ALA A 33 -6.78 3.97 3.95
CA ALA A 33 -7.61 3.98 2.74
C ALA A 33 -7.08 4.95 1.67
N ASP A 34 -6.42 6.05 2.06
CA ASP A 34 -5.75 6.99 1.15
C ASP A 34 -4.64 6.35 0.33
N CYS A 35 -3.95 5.34 0.89
CA CYS A 35 -2.94 4.60 0.16
C CYS A 35 -3.55 3.64 -0.89
N ILE A 36 -4.87 3.41 -0.87
CA ILE A 36 -5.56 2.41 -1.69
C ILE A 36 -6.40 3.11 -2.76
N VAL A 37 -5.98 2.98 -4.00
CA VAL A 37 -6.68 3.50 -5.18
C VAL A 37 -7.48 2.37 -5.84
N LYS A 38 -8.81 2.52 -5.86
CA LYS A 38 -9.71 1.61 -6.58
C LYS A 38 -9.87 2.10 -8.02
N LEU A 39 -9.43 1.31 -9.00
CA LEU A 39 -9.51 1.66 -10.43
C LEU A 39 -10.76 1.07 -11.13
N GLY A 40 -11.83 0.81 -10.35
CA GLY A 40 -13.05 0.16 -10.84
C GLY A 40 -13.01 -1.37 -10.66
N GLY A 41 -14.15 -1.95 -10.27
CA GLY A 41 -14.29 -3.40 -10.04
C GLY A 41 -13.43 -3.94 -8.89
N ARG A 42 -12.74 -5.07 -9.12
CA ARG A 42 -11.89 -5.77 -8.13
C ARG A 42 -10.41 -5.32 -8.16
N MET A 43 -10.03 -4.39 -9.03
CA MET A 43 -8.64 -3.95 -9.16
C MET A 43 -8.31 -2.87 -8.13
N LEU A 44 -7.53 -3.28 -7.13
CA LEU A 44 -6.97 -2.43 -6.09
C LEU A 44 -5.53 -2.11 -6.48
N ARG A 45 -5.17 -0.83 -6.49
CA ARG A 45 -3.78 -0.38 -6.55
C ARG A 45 -3.41 0.39 -5.30
N PHE A 46 -2.12 0.44 -5.04
CA PHE A 46 -1.53 1.15 -3.93
C PHE A 46 -0.71 2.31 -4.48
N ASP A 47 -0.94 3.51 -3.94
CA ASP A 47 -0.12 4.67 -4.29
C ASP A 47 1.15 4.64 -3.45
N LEU A 48 2.30 4.46 -4.11
CA LEU A 48 3.59 4.41 -3.42
C LEU A 48 3.92 5.70 -2.69
N ALA A 49 3.47 6.86 -3.17
CA ALA A 49 3.75 8.13 -2.51
C ALA A 49 3.04 8.22 -1.15
N GLU A 50 1.80 7.74 -1.07
CA GLU A 50 1.04 7.69 0.17
C GLU A 50 1.54 6.58 1.10
N ILE A 51 1.95 5.43 0.55
CA ILE A 51 2.59 4.35 1.32
C ILE A 51 3.88 4.85 1.96
N ASP A 52 4.73 5.56 1.23
CA ASP A 52 6.00 6.10 1.74
C ASP A 52 5.76 7.06 2.91
N LYS A 53 4.82 8.01 2.76
CA LYS A 53 4.41 8.90 3.85
C LYS A 53 3.92 8.14 5.08
N TRP A 54 3.08 7.13 4.87
CA TRP A 54 2.53 6.31 5.96
C TRP A 54 3.63 5.55 6.70
N VAL A 55 4.53 4.88 5.98
CA VAL A 55 5.67 4.15 6.56
C VAL A 55 6.58 5.11 7.33
N ASN A 56 6.87 6.28 6.76
CA ASN A 56 7.71 7.29 7.42
C ASN A 56 7.06 7.84 8.71
N THR A 57 5.73 8.00 8.70
CA THR A 57 4.96 8.41 9.89
C THR A 57 5.04 7.36 11.00
N GLN A 58 4.96 6.06 10.66
CA GLN A 58 5.06 4.98 11.65
C GLN A 58 6.46 4.82 12.25
N ARG A 59 7.52 5.14 11.48
CA ARG A 59 8.92 5.01 11.94
C ARG A 59 9.32 6.07 12.97
N SER A 60 8.57 7.16 13.06
CA SER A 60 8.90 8.32 13.90
C SER A 60 8.21 8.31 15.27
N SER A 61 7.61 7.17 15.68
CA SER A 61 6.90 7.00 16.96
C SER A 61 7.70 6.17 17.97
#